data_AF-A0A7U9T4Z9-F1
#
_entry.id   AF-A0A7U9T4Z9-F1
#
_cell.length_a   1.000
_cell.length_b   1.000
_cell.length_c   1.000
_cell.angle_alpha   90.00
_cell.angle_beta   90.00
_cell.angle_gamma   90.00
#
_symmetry.space_group_name_H-M   'P 1'
#
loop_
_entity.id
_entity.type
_entity.pdbx_description
1 polymer ?
#
loop_
_entity_poly.entity_id
_entity_poly.type
_entity_poly.pdbx_seq_one_letter_code
_entity_poly.pdbx_strand_id
1 'polypeptide(L)'
;MAEGLGADRRQLLLGIQFPMALPVIISGFRNMVVMIIAMGGIASFIGAGGLGAAIYRGITTYNMTLTAAGSLLIALLALSGDFILSRVEKAVNRRYGIEQRN
;
A
#
# COMPACT_ATOMS: atom_id res chain seq x y z
N MET A 1 -28.40 0.27 -18.37
CA MET A 1 -29.79 0.64 -18.05
C MET A 1 -30.03 0.49 -16.55
N ALA A 2 -29.62 1.48 -15.74
CA ALA A 2 -29.85 1.48 -14.27
C ALA A 2 -30.60 2.74 -13.78
N GLU A 3 -30.91 3.67 -14.68
CA GLU A 3 -31.62 4.92 -14.36
C GLU A 3 -33.15 4.77 -14.41
N GLY A 4 -33.68 3.63 -14.90
CA GLY A 4 -35.12 3.42 -15.12
C GLY A 4 -35.90 2.80 -13.96
N LEU A 5 -35.29 2.46 -12.82
CA LEU A 5 -35.94 1.66 -11.75
C LEU A 5 -36.39 2.45 -10.52
N GLY A 6 -36.28 3.79 -10.49
CA GLY A 6 -36.73 4.59 -9.34
C GLY A 6 -35.98 4.31 -8.03
N ALA A 7 -34.80 3.68 -8.09
CA ALA A 7 -33.99 3.39 -6.92
C ALA A 7 -33.28 4.65 -6.41
N ASP A 8 -33.29 4.87 -5.09
CA ASP A 8 -32.59 5.99 -4.47
C ASP A 8 -31.09 5.97 -4.85
N ARG A 9 -30.54 7.14 -5.18
CA ARG A 9 -29.16 7.28 -5.67
C ARG A 9 -28.15 6.70 -4.67
N ARG A 10 -28.45 6.71 -3.37
CA ARG A 10 -27.59 6.13 -2.32
C ARG A 10 -27.69 4.61 -2.28
N GLN A 11 -28.86 4.03 -2.57
CA GLN A 11 -29.02 2.57 -2.70
C GLN A 11 -28.23 2.02 -3.90
N LEU A 12 -28.24 2.72 -5.04
CA LEU A 12 -27.46 2.32 -6.22
C LEU A 12 -25.95 2.43 -5.95
N LEU A 13 -25.53 3.53 -5.32
CA LEU A 13 -24.14 3.76 -4.95
C LEU A 13 -23.63 2.70 -3.98
N LEU A 14 -24.29 2.49 -2.84
CA LEU A 14 -23.81 1.59 -1.79
C LEU A 14 -24.04 0.10 -2.12
N GLY A 15 -25.12 -0.22 -2.84
CA GLY A 15 -25.50 -1.61 -3.12
C GLY A 15 -24.83 -2.22 -4.35
N ILE A 16 -24.50 -1.40 -5.36
CA ILE A 16 -24.01 -1.91 -6.66
C ILE A 16 -22.67 -1.27 -7.03
N GLN A 17 -22.56 0.06 -7.03
CA GLN A 17 -21.34 0.72 -7.53
C GLN A 17 -20.17 0.59 -6.54
N PHE A 18 -20.42 0.71 -5.24
CA PHE A 18 -19.42 0.61 -4.18
C PHE A 18 -18.75 -0.77 -4.14
N PRO A 19 -19.48 -1.91 -4.11
CA PRO A 19 -18.85 -3.23 -4.14
C PRO A 19 -18.06 -3.49 -5.43
N MET A 20 -18.48 -2.92 -6.57
CA MET A 20 -17.70 -3.03 -7.82
C MET A 20 -16.45 -2.14 -7.84
N ALA A 21 -16.45 -1.01 -7.10
CA ALA A 21 -15.31 -0.12 -6.99
C ALA A 21 -14.29 -0.56 -5.92
N LEU A 22 -14.70 -1.40 -4.95
CA LEU A 22 -13.83 -1.91 -3.87
C LEU A 22 -12.50 -2.51 -4.35
N PRO A 23 -12.46 -3.36 -5.40
CA PRO A 23 -11.20 -3.93 -5.91
C PRO A 23 -10.21 -2.84 -6.35
N VAL A 24 -10.70 -1.80 -7.04
CA VAL A 24 -9.89 -0.68 -7.53
C VAL A 24 -9.38 0.16 -6.36
N ILE A 25 -10.23 0.44 -5.37
CA ILE A 25 -9.86 1.19 -4.17
C ILE A 25 -8.75 0.46 -3.39
N ILE A 26 -8.87 -0.86 -3.24
CA ILE A 26 -7.88 -1.67 -2.51
C ILE A 26 -6.55 -1.73 -3.25
N SER A 27 -6.56 -1.82 -4.58
CA SER A 27 -5.33 -1.74 -5.38
C SER A 27 -4.63 -0.38 -5.21
N GLY A 28 -5.40 0.72 -5.25
CA GLY A 28 -4.89 2.06 -4.98
C GLY A 28 -4.34 2.22 -3.56
N PHE A 29 -5.03 1.68 -2.56
CA PHE A 29 -4.58 1.68 -1.17
C PHE A 29 -3.26 0.95 -0.98
N ARG A 30 -3.06 -0.19 -1.64
CA ARG A 30 -1.79 -0.92 -1.61
C ARG A 30 -0.64 -0.07 -2.13
N ASN A 31 -0.82 0.57 -3.28
CA ASN A 31 0.22 1.44 -3.83
C ASN A 31 0.55 2.61 -2.89
N MET A 32 -0.47 3.21 -2.27
CA MET A 32 -0.28 4.26 -1.26
C MET A 32 0.52 3.79 -0.05
N VAL A 33 0.23 2.61 0.48
CA VAL A 33 0.97 2.06 1.64
C VAL A 33 2.45 1.86 1.31
N VAL A 34 2.77 1.29 0.15
CA VAL A 34 4.17 1.11 -0.28
C VAL A 34 4.86 2.47 -0.42
N MET A 35 4.19 3.45 -1.00
CA MET A 35 4.72 4.81 -1.16
C MET A 35 4.97 5.50 0.19
N ILE A 36 4.07 5.35 1.16
CA ILE A 36 4.23 5.91 2.52
C ILE A 36 5.43 5.27 3.24
N ILE A 37 5.63 3.95 3.10
CA ILE A 37 6.78 3.27 3.69
C ILE A 37 8.10 3.80 3.08
N ALA A 38 8.14 3.96 1.75
CA ALA A 38 9.29 4.54 1.06
C ALA A 38 9.57 5.98 1.52
N MET A 39 8.53 6.82 1.57
CA MET A 39 8.62 8.20 2.02
C MET A 39 9.08 8.30 3.49
N GLY A 40 8.60 7.40 4.35
CA GLY A 40 9.00 7.32 5.76
C GLY A 40 10.48 6.96 5.95
N GLY A 41 11.07 6.18 5.03
CA GLY A 41 12.51 5.93 5.02
C GLY A 41 13.33 7.19 4.75
N ILE A 42 12.86 8.04 3.83
CA ILE A 42 13.52 9.30 3.47
C ILE A 42 13.26 10.39 4.52
N ALA A 43 12.14 10.33 5.26
CA ALA A 43 11.82 11.28 6.32
C ALA A 43 12.88 11.33 7.45
N SER A 44 13.65 10.27 7.64
CA SER A 44 14.73 10.28 8.64
C SER A 44 15.89 11.21 8.27
N PHE A 45 16.04 11.61 7.01
CA PHE A 45 17.08 12.55 6.56
C PHE A 45 16.81 14.00 6.98
N ILE A 46 15.54 14.36 7.23
CA ILE A 46 15.14 15.70 7.71
C ILE A 46 15.06 15.77 9.25
N GLY A 47 15.64 14.80 9.96
CA GLY A 47 15.70 14.80 11.43
C GLY A 47 14.40 14.36 12.12
N ALA A 48 13.41 13.85 11.39
CA ALA A 48 12.17 13.34 11.96
C ALA A 48 12.36 12.04 12.79
N GLY A 49 13.56 11.46 12.78
CA GLY A 49 13.80 10.12 13.32
C GLY A 49 13.09 9.04 12.50
N GLY A 50 12.92 7.85 13.06
CA GLY A 50 12.11 6.79 12.46
C GLY A 50 12.88 5.71 11.68
N LEU A 51 12.20 5.07 10.73
CA LEU A 51 12.65 3.83 10.06
C LEU A 51 14.00 3.98 9.35
N GLY A 52 14.30 5.14 8.76
CA GLY A 52 15.55 5.43 8.07
C GLY A 52 16.70 5.91 8.97
N ALA A 53 16.50 6.01 10.29
CA ALA A 53 17.51 6.58 11.19
C ALA A 53 18.79 5.75 11.24
N ALA A 54 18.71 4.42 11.16
CA ALA A 54 19.88 3.54 11.13
C ALA A 54 20.70 3.74 9.84
N ILE A 55 20.03 3.94 8.71
CA ILE A 55 20.66 4.23 7.41
C ILE A 55 21.36 5.59 7.46
N TYR A 56 20.65 6.61 7.93
CA TYR A 56 21.21 7.96 8.06
C TYR A 56 22.45 7.98 8.95
N ARG A 57 22.39 7.31 10.12
CA ARG A 57 23.55 7.16 11.01
C ARG A 57 24.69 6.41 10.33
N GLY A 58 24.42 5.35 9.57
CA GLY A 58 25.44 4.60 8.83
C GLY A 58 26.15 5.44 7.78
N ILE A 59 25.39 6.26 7.04
CA ILE A 59 25.93 7.21 6.06
C ILE A 59 26.82 8.25 6.77
N THR A 60 26.34 8.86 7.85
CA THR A 60 27.08 9.92 8.56
C THR A 60 28.35 9.42 9.26
N THR A 61 28.40 8.14 9.62
CA THR A 61 29.56 7.50 10.28
C THR A 61 30.47 6.74 9.31
N TYR A 62 30.21 6.83 8.00
CA TYR A 62 30.90 6.05 6.96
C TYR A 62 30.90 4.52 7.24
N ASN A 63 29.91 4.04 8.01
CA ASN A 63 29.80 2.64 8.37
C ASN A 63 28.84 1.94 7.40
N MET A 64 29.43 1.36 6.34
CA MET A 64 28.68 0.65 5.29
C MET A 64 27.90 -0.54 5.84
N THR A 65 28.41 -1.22 6.87
CA THR A 65 27.72 -2.34 7.54
C THR A 65 26.43 -1.87 8.20
N LEU A 66 26.44 -0.72 8.89
CA LEU A 66 25.27 -0.14 9.54
C LEU A 66 24.23 0.31 8.50
N THR A 67 24.69 0.95 7.41
CA THR A 67 23.83 1.36 6.29
C THR A 67 23.18 0.15 5.63
N ALA A 68 23.94 -0.90 5.33
CA ALA A 68 23.43 -2.12 4.69
C ALA A 68 22.44 -2.87 5.60
N ALA A 69 22.75 -3.01 6.89
CA ALA A 69 21.85 -3.64 7.85
C ALA A 69 20.54 -2.86 8.01
N GLY A 70 20.61 -1.53 8.07
CA GLY A 70 19.43 -0.65 8.12
C GLY A 70 18.58 -0.77 6.86
N SER A 71 19.19 -0.69 5.68
CA SER A 71 18.51 -0.83 4.39
C SER A 71 17.84 -2.20 4.24
N LEU A 72 18.52 -3.26 4.66
CA LEU A 72 17.97 -4.63 4.62
C LEU A 72 16.75 -4.77 5.54
N LEU A 73 16.80 -4.22 6.75
CA LEU A 73 15.67 -4.21 7.68
C LEU A 73 14.46 -3.46 7.11
N ILE A 74 14.67 -2.28 6.53
CA ILE A 74 13.57 -1.51 5.92
C ILE A 74 13.01 -2.24 4.70
N ALA A 75 13.87 -2.81 3.85
CA ALA A 75 13.45 -3.58 2.68
C ALA A 75 12.59 -4.79 3.09
N LEU A 76 12.99 -5.53 4.13
CA LEU A 76 12.22 -6.63 4.69
C LEU A 76 10.85 -6.17 5.22
N LEU A 77 10.79 -5.03 5.90
CA LEU A 77 9.54 -4.47 6.41
C LEU A 77 8.60 -4.07 5.25
N ALA A 78 9.13 -3.39 4.23
CA ALA A 78 8.38 -2.98 3.05
C ALA A 78 7.82 -4.19 2.28
N LEU A 79 8.66 -5.21 2.05
CA LEU A 79 8.25 -6.45 1.39
C LEU A 79 7.21 -7.21 2.20
N SER A 80 7.35 -7.25 3.53
CA SER A 80 6.38 -7.89 4.42
C SER A 80 5.02 -7.18 4.35
N GLY A 81 5.01 -5.85 4.38
CA GLY A 81 3.80 -5.04 4.22
C GLY A 81 3.14 -5.24 2.86
N ASP A 82 3.92 -5.18 1.77
CA ASP A 82 3.41 -5.42 0.41
C ASP A 82 2.85 -6.83 0.26
N PHE A 83 3.52 -7.83 0.84
CA PHE A 83 3.06 -9.22 0.80
C PHE A 83 1.72 -9.41 1.53
N ILE A 84 1.57 -8.83 2.72
CA ILE A 84 0.30 -8.87 3.48
C ILE A 84 -0.82 -8.21 2.66
N LEU A 85 -0.57 -7.01 2.12
CA LEU A 85 -1.57 -6.31 1.31
C LEU A 85 -1.89 -7.04 0.01
N SER A 86 -0.89 -7.62 -0.66
CA SER A 86 -1.09 -8.43 -1.85
C SER A 86 -1.98 -9.64 -1.58
N ARG A 87 -1.86 -10.27 -0.40
CA ARG A 87 -2.74 -11.36 0.02
C ARG A 87 -4.17 -10.89 0.27
N VAL A 88 -4.34 -9.72 0.91
CA VAL A 88 -5.65 -9.10 1.11
C VAL A 88 -6.29 -8.74 -0.24
N GLU A 89 -5.52 -8.12 -1.14
CA GLU A 89 -5.95 -7.77 -2.50
C GLU A 89 -6.41 -9.01 -3.27
N LYS A 90 -5.63 -10.11 -3.26
CA LYS A 90 -6.01 -11.38 -3.89
C LYS A 90 -7.29 -11.98 -3.29
N ALA A 91 -7.43 -11.95 -1.97
CA ALA A 91 -8.62 -12.47 -1.31
C ALA A 91 -9.87 -11.65 -1.68
N VAL A 92 -9.74 -10.33 -1.76
CA VAL A 92 -10.85 -9.45 -2.14
C VAL A 92 -11.16 -9.59 -3.62
N ASN A 93 -10.15 -9.64 -4.49
CA ASN A 93 -10.35 -9.78 -5.93
C ASN A 93 -11.02 -11.13 -6.28
N ARG A 94 -10.68 -12.21 -5.56
CA ARG A 94 -11.35 -13.51 -5.68
C ARG A 94 -12.84 -13.45 -5.35
N ARG A 95 -13.25 -12.55 -4.44
CA ARG A 95 -14.65 -12.40 -4.00
C ARG A 95 -15.49 -11.56 -4.98
N TYR A 96 -14.85 -10.68 -5.76
CA TYR A 96 -15.52 -9.79 -6.71
C TYR A 96 -15.35 -10.19 -8.19
N GLY A 97 -14.67 -11.32 -8.47
CA GLY A 97 -14.72 -11.97 -9.79
C GLY A 97 -14.20 -11.12 -10.93
N ILE A 98 -13.25 -10.20 -10.69
CA ILE A 98 -12.59 -9.49 -11.77
C ILE A 98 -11.46 -10.38 -12.29
N GLU A 99 -11.85 -11.29 -13.18
CA GLU A 99 -10.93 -12.03 -14.04
C GLU A 99 -10.01 -11.03 -14.73
N GLN A 100 -8.71 -11.20 -14.48
CA GLN A 100 -7.66 -10.50 -15.21
C GLN A 100 -7.73 -10.94 -16.67
N ARG A 101 -8.35 -10.13 -17.53
CA ARG A 101 -8.01 -10.15 -18.96
C ARG A 101 -6.56 -9.67 -19.06
N ASN A 102 -5.65 -10.63 -19.19
CA ASN A 102 -4.29 -10.42 -19.65
C ASN A 102 -4.20 -10.94 -21.09
#